data_AF-A0A1I2NLF8-F1
#
_entry.id   AF-A0A1I2NLF8-F1
#
_cell.length_a   1.000
_cell.length_b   1.000
_cell.length_c   1.000
_cell.angle_alpha   90.00
_cell.angle_beta   90.00
_cell.angle_gamma   90.00
#
_symmetry.space_group_name_H-M   'P 1'
#
loop_
_entity.id
_entity.type
_entity.pdbx_description
1 polymer ?
#
loop_
_entity_poly.entity_id
_entity_poly.type
_entity_poly.pdbx_seq_one_letter_code
_entity_poly.pdbx_strand_id
1 'polypeptide(L)'
;MNPDWSKVINNAVEVLQKSDNGIVLLDMYNNIMTPEEAAFNKITVTPYNALKFIQQQFASLGFDIYKKENRIKMIALLEEIDRQMNEKRKAKF
;
A
#
# COMPACT_ATOMS: atom_id res chain seq x y z
N MET A 1 2.59 -17.80 10.04
CA MET A 1 3.50 -17.18 9.05
C MET A 1 3.68 -15.74 9.42
N ASN A 2 4.91 -15.24 9.51
CA ASN A 2 5.14 -13.81 9.71
C ASN A 2 4.87 -13.07 8.39
N PRO A 3 4.11 -11.97 8.38
CA PRO A 3 3.90 -11.17 7.19
C PRO A 3 5.23 -10.61 6.67
N ASP A 4 5.47 -10.72 5.37
CA ASP A 4 6.52 -9.94 4.72
C ASP A 4 6.02 -8.50 4.51
N TRP A 5 6.29 -7.64 5.48
CA TRP A 5 5.84 -6.25 5.46
C TRP A 5 6.45 -5.43 4.33
N SER A 6 7.66 -5.75 3.88
CA SER A 6 8.28 -5.07 2.74
C SER A 6 7.49 -5.33 1.47
N LYS A 7 7.09 -6.59 1.24
CA LYS A 7 6.23 -6.95 0.11
C LYS A 7 4.86 -6.24 0.18
N VAL A 8 4.26 -6.17 1.36
CA VAL A 8 2.95 -5.52 1.56
C VAL A 8 3.00 -4.04 1.26
N ILE A 9 4.03 -3.35 1.76
CA ILE A 9 4.22 -1.91 1.51
C ILE A 9 4.48 -1.66 0.03
N ASN A 10 5.36 -2.46 -0.60
CA ASN A 10 5.64 -2.34 -2.04
C ASN A 10 4.37 -2.53 -2.89
N ASN A 11 3.57 -3.56 -2.58
CA ASN A 11 2.29 -3.77 -3.25
C ASN A 11 1.34 -2.59 -3.07
N ALA A 12 1.24 -2.02 -1.86
CA ALA A 12 0.37 -0.87 -1.62
C ALA A 12 0.82 0.37 -2.41
N VAL A 13 2.13 0.61 -2.52
CA VAL A 13 2.69 1.68 -3.36
C VAL A 13 2.38 1.43 -4.84
N GLU A 14 2.53 0.19 -5.31
CA GLU A 14 2.22 -0.18 -6.70
C GLU A 14 0.73 0.04 -7.02
N VAL A 15 -0.17 -0.32 -6.10
CA VAL A 15 -1.62 -0.07 -6.24
C VAL A 15 -1.89 1.43 -6.40
N LEU A 16 -1.23 2.28 -5.61
CA LEU A 16 -1.38 3.74 -5.71
C LEU A 16 -0.83 4.28 -7.04
N GLN A 17 0.31 3.77 -7.51
CA GLN A 17 0.92 4.16 -8.78
C GLN A 17 0.07 3.76 -10.00
N LYS A 18 -0.56 2.59 -9.94
CA LYS A 18 -1.48 2.09 -10.97
C LYS A 18 -2.90 2.65 -10.84
N SER A 19 -3.19 3.39 -9.76
CA SER A 19 -4.52 3.97 -9.56
C SER A 19 -4.68 5.25 -10.37
N ASP A 20 -5.81 5.36 -11.05
CA ASP A 20 -6.26 6.60 -11.68
C ASP A 20 -7.44 7.17 -10.87
N ASN A 21 -7.29 8.39 -10.35
CA ASN A 21 -8.26 9.04 -9.46
C ASN A 21 -8.74 8.16 -8.29
N GLY A 22 -7.85 7.34 -7.74
CA GLY A 22 -8.15 6.44 -6.62
C GLY A 22 -8.91 5.16 -7.01
N ILE A 23 -9.02 4.87 -8.31
CA ILE A 23 -9.60 3.64 -8.86
C ILE A 23 -8.48 2.79 -9.45
N VAL A 24 -8.53 1.47 -9.21
CA VAL A 24 -7.74 0.46 -9.93
C VAL A 24 -8.66 -0.46 -10.70
N LEU A 25 -8.17 -1.05 -11.78
CA LEU A 25 -8.90 -2.06 -12.54
C LEU A 25 -8.45 -3.45 -12.12
N LEU A 26 -9.41 -4.29 -11.74
CA LEU A 26 -9.18 -5.66 -11.33
C LEU A 26 -9.71 -6.64 -12.37
N ASP A 27 -8.94 -7.65 -12.73
CA ASP A 27 -9.44 -8.80 -13.49
C ASP A 27 -10.31 -9.73 -12.62
N MET A 28 -10.80 -10.83 -13.20
CA MET A 28 -11.61 -11.83 -12.48
C MET A 28 -10.87 -12.54 -11.33
N TYR A 29 -9.54 -12.45 -11.29
CA TYR A 29 -8.68 -13.07 -10.28
C TYR A 29 -8.13 -12.06 -9.27
N ASN A 30 -8.59 -10.80 -9.31
CA ASN A 30 -8.14 -9.67 -8.49
C ASN A 30 -6.70 -9.20 -8.78
N ASN A 31 -6.17 -9.45 -9.98
CA ASN A 31 -4.92 -8.83 -10.42
C ASN A 31 -5.19 -7.39 -10.87
N ILE A 32 -4.31 -6.48 -10.49
CA ILE A 32 -4.38 -5.07 -10.92
C ILE A 32 -3.82 -4.98 -12.34
N MET A 33 -4.61 -4.36 -13.22
CA MET A 33 -4.25 -4.11 -14.61
C MET A 33 -4.36 -2.62 -14.95
N THR A 34 -3.59 -2.16 -15.93
CA THR A 34 -3.83 -0.84 -16.52
C THR A 34 -4.97 -0.90 -17.55
N PRO A 35 -5.63 0.23 -17.86
CA PRO A 35 -6.64 0.29 -18.91
C PRO A 35 -6.12 -0.22 -20.26
N GLU A 36 -4.88 0.13 -20.60
CA GLU A 36 -4.23 -0.25 -21.86
C GLU A 36 -4.01 -1.78 -21.93
N GLU A 37 -3.52 -2.38 -20.84
CA GLU A 37 -3.32 -3.82 -20.74
C GLU A 37 -4.64 -4.59 -20.87
N ALA A 38 -5.70 -4.10 -20.21
CA ALA A 38 -7.02 -4.72 -20.25
C ALA A 38 -7.61 -4.65 -21.67
N ALA A 39 -7.51 -3.49 -22.32
CA ALA A 39 -8.00 -3.29 -23.68
C ALA A 39 -7.23 -4.14 -24.70
N PHE A 40 -5.90 -4.19 -24.61
CA PHE A 40 -5.04 -4.95 -25.51
C PHE A 40 -5.31 -6.46 -25.42
N ASN A 41 -5.41 -6.99 -24.20
CA ASN A 41 -5.63 -8.42 -23.96
C ASN A 41 -7.10 -8.84 -24.02
N LYS A 42 -8.03 -7.89 -24.25
CA LYS A 42 -9.48 -8.12 -24.25
C LYS A 42 -9.98 -8.76 -22.94
N ILE A 43 -9.38 -8.35 -21.82
CA ILE A 43 -9.73 -8.86 -20.49
C ILE A 43 -10.82 -7.97 -19.90
N THR A 44 -11.88 -8.60 -19.41
CA THR A 44 -12.91 -7.89 -18.65
C THR A 44 -12.34 -7.50 -17.29
N VAL A 45 -12.44 -6.21 -16.99
CA VAL A 45 -11.97 -5.64 -15.73
C VAL A 45 -13.09 -4.92 -15.00
N THR A 46 -12.99 -4.88 -13.68
CA THR A 46 -13.93 -4.20 -12.79
C THR A 46 -13.21 -3.07 -12.06
N PRO A 47 -13.75 -1.84 -12.06
CA PRO A 47 -13.17 -0.75 -11.28
C PRO A 47 -13.35 -1.01 -9.79
N TYR A 48 -12.31 -0.72 -9.01
CA TYR A 48 -12.30 -0.90 -7.57
C TYR A 48 -11.57 0.24 -6.86
N ASN A 49 -12.01 0.59 -5.64
CA ASN A 49 -11.38 1.66 -4.86
C ASN A 49 -9.99 1.23 -4.36
N ALA A 50 -8.96 1.95 -4.77
CA ALA A 50 -7.56 1.63 -4.47
C ALA A 50 -7.28 1.60 -2.95
N LEU A 51 -7.81 2.57 -2.21
CA LEU A 51 -7.56 2.66 -0.77
C LEU A 51 -8.26 1.52 0.00
N LYS A 52 -9.48 1.15 -0.41
CA LYS A 52 -10.20 0.00 0.13
C LYS A 52 -9.47 -1.31 -0.17
N PHE A 53 -8.87 -1.44 -1.36
CA PHE A 53 -8.06 -2.59 -1.72
C PHE A 53 -6.85 -2.72 -0.81
N ILE A 54 -6.09 -1.63 -0.62
CA ILE A 54 -4.94 -1.58 0.29
C ILE A 54 -5.37 -1.93 1.72
N GLN A 55 -6.48 -1.36 2.20
CA GLN A 55 -7.02 -1.68 3.52
C GLN A 55 -7.28 -3.18 3.69
N GLN A 56 -7.88 -3.84 2.71
CA GLN A 56 -8.15 -5.28 2.76
C GLN A 56 -6.86 -6.10 2.82
N GLN A 57 -5.82 -5.71 2.06
CA GLN A 57 -4.51 -6.36 2.11
C GLN A 57 -3.90 -6.26 3.52
N PHE A 58 -3.85 -5.07 4.11
CA PHE A 58 -3.31 -4.87 5.46
C PHE A 58 -4.17 -5.58 6.54
N ALA A 59 -5.49 -5.51 6.44
CA ALA A 59 -6.40 -6.15 7.38
C ALA A 59 -6.29 -7.68 7.34
N SER A 60 -6.07 -8.28 6.15
CA SER A 60 -5.84 -9.72 6.00
C SER A 60 -4.61 -10.22 6.77
N LEU A 61 -3.67 -9.32 7.06
CA LEU A 61 -2.45 -9.59 7.81
C LEU A 61 -2.54 -9.14 9.28
N GLY A 62 -3.75 -8.81 9.73
CA GLY A 62 -4.03 -8.44 11.12
C GLY A 62 -3.73 -6.99 11.47
N PHE A 63 -3.39 -6.13 10.49
CA PHE A 63 -3.16 -4.71 10.74
C PHE A 63 -4.21 -3.83 10.07
N ASP A 64 -5.12 -3.28 10.87
CA ASP A 64 -6.14 -2.37 10.36
C ASP A 64 -5.60 -0.93 10.32
N ILE A 65 -5.13 -0.49 9.15
CA ILE A 65 -4.61 0.88 8.93
C ILE A 65 -5.72 1.95 9.00
N TYR A 66 -7.00 1.56 8.97
CA TYR A 66 -8.13 2.49 9.08
C TYR A 66 -8.53 2.76 10.53
N LYS A 67 -8.01 2.01 11.50
CA LYS A 67 -8.09 2.40 12.91
C LYS A 67 -7.20 3.60 13.16
N LYS A 68 -7.81 4.70 13.64
CA LYS A 68 -7.12 5.95 14.01
C LYS A 68 -5.92 5.68 14.93
N GLU A 69 -6.10 4.80 15.91
CA GLU A 69 -5.06 4.42 16.86
C GLU A 69 -3.82 3.81 16.17
N ASN A 70 -4.02 2.92 15.20
CA ASN A 70 -2.93 2.30 14.46
C ASN A 70 -2.16 3.31 13.59
N ARG A 71 -2.88 4.27 12.96
CA ARG A 71 -2.21 5.35 12.22
C ARG A 71 -1.36 6.23 13.11
N ILE A 72 -1.88 6.62 14.28
CA ILE A 72 -1.12 7.45 15.23
C ILE A 72 0.15 6.72 15.69
N LYS A 73 0.02 5.42 16.05
CA LYS A 73 1.18 4.60 16.44
C LYS A 73 2.22 4.51 15.32
N MET A 74 1.78 4.35 14.08
CA MET A 74 2.68 4.25 12.93
C MET A 74 3.39 5.57 12.64
N ILE A 75 2.69 6.70 12.71
CA ILE A 75 3.30 8.03 12.56
C ILE A 75 4.36 8.26 13.64
N ALA A 76 4.01 8.02 14.91
CA ALA A 76 4.94 8.20 16.03
C ALA A 76 6.20 7.32 15.88
N LEU A 77 6.05 6.08 15.40
CA LEU A 77 7.18 5.19 15.13
C LEU A 77 8.09 5.74 14.03
N LEU A 78 7.53 6.21 12.92
CA LEU A 78 8.29 6.78 11.80
C LEU A 78 9.04 8.04 12.23
N GLU A 79 8.39 8.94 12.97
CA GLU A 79 9.00 10.15 13.52
C GLU A 79 10.19 9.83 14.45
N GLU A 80 10.05 8.83 15.32
CA GLU A 80 11.12 8.39 16.22
C GLU A 80 12.32 7.81 15.45
N ILE A 81 12.07 6.99 14.42
CA ILE A 81 13.11 6.44 13.55
C ILE A 81 13.88 7.58 12.87
N ASP A 82 13.17 8.54 12.27
CA ASP A 82 13.77 9.68 11.59
C ASP A 82 14.60 10.55 12.54
N ARG A 83 14.11 10.78 13.77
CA ARG A 83 14.87 11.48 14.81
C ARG A 83 16.19 10.79 15.09
N GLN A 84 16.17 9.48 15.37
CA GLN A 84 17.38 8.72 15.67
C GLN A 84 18.37 8.67 14.50
N MET A 85 17.88 8.55 13.26
CA MET A 85 18.75 8.59 12.08
C MET A 85 19.43 9.95 11.92
N ASN A 86 18.70 11.04 12.17
CA ASN A 86 19.23 12.40 12.09
C ASN A 86 20.23 12.70 13.21
N GLU A 87 19.99 12.22 14.43
CA GLU A 87 20.95 12.30 15.54
C GLU A 87 22.24 11.54 15.22
N LYS A 88 22.14 10.32 14.68
CA LYS A 88 23.30 9.54 14.22
C LYS A 88 24.09 10.23 13.12
N ARG A 89 23.42 10.97 12.22
CA ARG A 89 24.10 11.77 11.18
C ARG A 89 24.84 12.97 11.77
N LYS A 90 24.25 13.64 12.77
CA LYS A 90 24.88 14.78 13.47
C LYS A 90 26.06 14.36 14.34
N ALA A 91 26.00 13.20 14.99
CA ALA A 91 27.08 12.67 15.84
C ALA A 91 28.30 12.14 15.05
N LYS A 92 28.20 12.09 13.72
CA LYS A 92 29.28 11.63 12.82
C LYS A 92 30.13 12.78 12.25
N PHE A 93 29.81 14.01 12.63
CA PHE A 93 30.58 15.23 12.41
C PHE A 93 31.05 15.79 13.76
#